data_AF-A0A376FKR7-F1
#
_entry.id   AF-A0A376FKR7-F1
#
_cell.length_a   1.000
_cell.length_b   1.000
_cell.length_c   1.000
_cell.angle_alpha   90.00
_cell.angle_beta   90.00
_cell.angle_gamma   90.00
#
_symmetry.space_group_name_H-M   'P 1'
#
loop_
_entity.id
_entity.type
_entity.pdbx_description
1 polymer ?
#
loop_
_entity_poly.entity_id
_entity_poly.type
_entity_poly.pdbx_seq_one_letter_code
_entity_poly.pdbx_strand_id
1 'polypeptide(L)'
;MQLAFAAVRTAGELIGLQMGLSFATFVDPGSHLNMPVLARIIDLLAMLLFLSFNGHLWLISMLVDTFHTLPIGENPVNSNAFLALTRAAGLIFLNGLMLALPIITLLLTVNLALGLLNRMAPQLSVFVIGFPLTLTVGILLMSLLMPLIAPFCEHLFGEIFNLLADIVSELPRK
;
A
#
# COMPACT_ATOMS: atom_id res chain seq x y z
N MET A 1 -0.44 12.87 1.06
CA MET A 1 -1.20 11.85 0.29
C MET A 1 -0.35 10.78 -0.38
N GLN A 2 0.87 11.06 -0.85
CA GLN A 2 1.72 10.00 -1.43
C GLN A 2 1.99 8.83 -0.45
N LEU A 3 2.01 9.08 0.87
CA LEU A 3 2.07 8.02 1.88
C LEU A 3 0.90 7.02 1.78
N ALA A 4 -0.32 7.50 1.44
CA ALA A 4 -1.51 6.66 1.26
C ALA A 4 -1.32 5.72 0.06
N PHE A 5 -0.95 6.31 -1.08
CA PHE A 5 -0.68 5.56 -2.30
C PHE A 5 0.49 4.60 -2.15
N ALA A 6 1.55 5.02 -1.43
CA ALA A 6 2.68 4.16 -1.12
C ALA A 6 2.24 2.95 -0.27
N ALA A 7 1.40 3.14 0.75
CA ALA A 7 0.91 2.03 1.58
C ALA A 7 0.12 1.01 0.74
N VAL A 8 -0.80 1.49 -0.10
CA VAL A 8 -1.60 0.63 -0.99
C VAL A 8 -0.73 -0.07 -2.04
N ARG A 9 0.26 0.64 -2.60
CA ARG A 9 1.23 0.09 -3.53
C ARG A 9 2.05 -1.03 -2.89
N THR A 10 2.60 -0.79 -1.70
CA THR A 10 3.35 -1.79 -0.95
C THR A 10 2.50 -3.03 -0.66
N ALA A 11 1.21 -2.87 -0.33
CA ALA A 11 0.31 -4.01 -0.17
C ALA A 11 0.19 -4.84 -1.46
N GLY A 12 0.00 -4.19 -2.61
CA GLY A 12 -0.06 -4.86 -3.91
C GLY A 12 1.24 -5.55 -4.31
N GLU A 13 2.38 -4.96 -3.97
CA GLU A 13 3.70 -5.56 -4.18
C GLU A 13 3.88 -6.82 -3.34
N LEU A 14 3.55 -6.78 -2.05
CA LEU A 14 3.62 -7.93 -1.15
C LEU A 14 2.76 -9.11 -1.64
N ILE A 15 1.54 -8.82 -2.08
CA ILE A 15 0.65 -9.86 -2.62
C ILE A 15 1.20 -10.43 -3.94
N GLY A 16 1.69 -9.56 -4.84
CA GLY A 16 2.31 -9.98 -6.10
C GLY A 16 3.56 -10.84 -5.90
N LEU A 17 4.37 -10.53 -4.88
CA LEU A 17 5.52 -11.33 -4.46
C LEU A 17 5.09 -12.73 -4.04
N GLN A 18 4.05 -12.85 -3.21
CA GLN A 18 3.53 -14.13 -2.73
C GLN A 18 2.94 -15.02 -3.84
N MET A 19 2.35 -14.39 -4.86
CA MET A 19 1.80 -15.08 -6.04
C MET A 19 2.87 -15.54 -7.04
N GLY A 20 4.13 -15.14 -6.84
CA GLY A 20 5.24 -15.43 -7.77
C GLY A 20 5.28 -14.52 -9.00
N LEU A 21 4.42 -13.51 -9.10
CA LEU A 21 4.43 -12.52 -10.20
C LEU A 21 5.70 -11.67 -10.20
N SER A 22 6.39 -11.59 -9.05
CA SER A 22 7.66 -10.89 -8.87
C SER A 22 8.89 -11.83 -8.90
N PHE A 23 8.78 -13.05 -9.42
CA PHE A 23 9.94 -13.94 -9.55
C PHE A 23 11.01 -13.34 -10.47
N ALA A 24 10.60 -12.64 -11.53
CA ALA A 24 11.50 -11.99 -12.47
C ALA A 24 12.34 -10.87 -11.82
N THR A 25 11.75 -10.08 -10.91
CA THR A 25 12.47 -9.01 -10.19
C THR A 25 13.47 -9.54 -9.16
N PHE A 26 13.26 -10.76 -8.65
CA PHE A 26 14.20 -11.42 -7.74
C PHE A 26 15.40 -12.01 -8.48
N VAL A 27 15.20 -12.48 -9.71
CA VAL A 27 16.24 -13.11 -10.53
C VAL A 27 17.11 -12.07 -11.25
N ASP A 28 16.51 -10.96 -11.71
CA ASP A 28 17.25 -9.84 -12.31
C ASP A 28 16.72 -8.49 -11.80
N PRO A 29 17.32 -7.94 -10.72
CA PRO A 29 16.98 -6.61 -10.21
C PRO A 29 17.47 -5.46 -11.12
N GLY A 30 18.33 -5.74 -12.11
CA GLY A 30 18.77 -4.77 -13.12
C GLY A 30 17.81 -4.64 -14.29
N SER A 31 16.92 -5.63 -14.49
CA SER A 31 15.84 -5.52 -15.45
C SER A 31 14.86 -4.44 -14.99
N HIS A 32 14.59 -3.45 -15.84
CA HIS A 32 13.54 -2.45 -15.65
C HIS A 32 12.13 -3.06 -15.78
N LEU A 33 11.90 -4.25 -15.23
CA LEU A 33 10.57 -4.82 -15.07
C LEU A 33 9.85 -3.99 -14.01
N ASN A 34 9.21 -2.95 -14.56
CA ASN A 34 8.38 -1.98 -13.90
C ASN A 34 7.36 -2.69 -13.02
N MET A 35 7.34 -2.31 -11.74
CA MET A 35 6.23 -2.38 -10.79
C MET A 35 5.22 -3.53 -11.02
N PRO A 36 5.10 -4.50 -10.08
CA PRO A 36 4.22 -5.66 -10.22
C PRO A 36 2.83 -5.27 -10.77
N VAL A 37 2.34 -6.03 -11.76
CA VAL A 37 1.06 -5.75 -12.45
C VAL A 37 -0.07 -5.51 -11.44
N LEU A 38 -0.09 -6.31 -10.36
CA LEU A 38 -1.07 -6.19 -9.30
C LEU A 38 -0.95 -4.86 -8.54
N ALA A 39 0.25 -4.45 -8.16
CA ALA A 39 0.49 -3.18 -7.50
C ALA A 39 -0.02 -2.01 -8.35
N ARG A 40 0.15 -2.08 -9.67
CA ARG A 40 -0.35 -1.06 -10.60
C ARG A 40 -1.88 -0.99 -10.64
N ILE A 41 -2.55 -2.14 -10.64
CA ILE A 41 -4.02 -2.19 -10.63
C ILE A 41 -4.58 -1.59 -9.34
N ILE A 42 -4.04 -1.97 -8.18
CA ILE A 42 -4.53 -1.45 -6.89
C ILE A 42 -4.23 0.04 -6.76
N ASP A 43 -3.07 0.52 -7.23
CA ASP A 43 -2.74 1.95 -7.23
C ASP A 43 -3.70 2.77 -8.10
N LEU A 44 -4.05 2.27 -9.30
CA LEU A 44 -5.06 2.89 -10.16
C LEU A 44 -6.45 2.90 -9.50
N LEU A 45 -6.85 1.80 -8.84
CA LEU A 45 -8.10 1.75 -8.09
C LEU A 45 -8.13 2.76 -6.95
N ALA A 46 -7.06 2.86 -6.17
CA ALA A 46 -6.93 3.85 -5.11
C ALA A 46 -6.99 5.29 -5.66
N MET A 47 -6.41 5.53 -6.84
CA MET A 47 -6.50 6.84 -7.51
C MET A 47 -7.94 7.16 -7.94
N LEU A 48 -8.67 6.20 -8.49
CA LEU A 48 -10.08 6.38 -8.84
C LEU A 48 -10.94 6.65 -7.61
N LEU A 49 -10.71 5.94 -6.50
CA LEU A 49 -11.39 6.19 -5.23
C LEU A 49 -11.06 7.59 -4.69
N PHE A 50 -9.80 8.00 -4.74
CA PHE A 50 -9.38 9.35 -4.33
C PHE A 50 -10.10 10.46 -5.13
N LEU A 51 -10.28 10.26 -6.44
CA LEU A 51 -11.06 11.17 -7.28
C LEU A 51 -12.54 11.14 -6.92
N SER A 52 -13.11 9.96 -6.68
CA SER A 52 -14.52 9.76 -6.30
C SER A 52 -14.87 10.48 -4.99
N PHE A 53 -13.97 10.48 -4.01
CA PHE A 53 -14.16 11.16 -2.72
C PHE A 53 -13.84 12.66 -2.76
N ASN A 54 -13.49 13.22 -3.92
CA ASN A 54 -13.03 14.60 -4.05
C ASN A 54 -11.80 14.92 -3.18
N GLY A 55 -10.92 13.93 -2.93
CA GLY A 55 -9.73 14.14 -2.11
C GLY A 55 -8.80 15.25 -2.66
N HIS A 56 -8.83 15.47 -3.97
CA HIS A 56 -8.11 16.58 -4.61
C HIS A 56 -8.68 17.96 -4.20
N LEU A 57 -10.00 18.12 -4.04
CA LEU A 57 -10.60 19.36 -3.57
C LEU A 57 -10.26 19.61 -2.10
N TRP A 58 -10.22 18.55 -1.28
CA TRP A 58 -9.82 18.66 0.13
C TRP A 58 -8.37 19.13 0.27
N LEU A 59 -7.47 18.65 -0.58
CA LEU A 59 -6.09 19.15 -0.59
C LEU A 59 -5.99 20.62 -0.97
N ILE A 60 -6.79 21.08 -1.93
CA ILE A 60 -6.81 22.50 -2.32
C ILE A 60 -7.36 23.34 -1.17
N SER A 61 -8.43 22.91 -0.50
CA SER A 61 -8.97 23.60 0.67
C SER A 61 -7.93 23.73 1.77
N MET A 62 -7.26 22.63 2.13
CA MET A 62 -6.17 22.62 3.11
C MET A 62 -5.02 23.55 2.70
N LEU A 63 -4.67 23.60 1.42
CA LEU A 63 -3.65 24.53 0.92
C LEU A 63 -4.09 25.98 1.10
N VAL A 64 -5.35 26.31 0.84
CA VAL A 64 -5.89 27.66 1.10
C VAL A 64 -5.81 28.01 2.59
N ASP A 65 -6.16 27.08 3.48
CA ASP A 65 -6.07 27.27 4.93
C ASP A 65 -4.61 27.53 5.39
N THR A 66 -3.62 26.92 4.73
CA THR A 66 -2.20 27.18 5.05
C THR A 66 -1.77 28.62 4.80
N PHE A 67 -2.40 29.36 3.88
CA PHE A 67 -2.10 30.78 3.69
C PHE A 67 -2.59 31.66 4.85
N HIS A 68 -3.61 31.19 5.58
CA HIS A 68 -4.11 31.87 6.77
C HIS A 68 -3.33 31.49 8.02
N THR A 69 -2.93 30.22 8.16
CA THR A 69 -2.19 29.73 9.34
C THR A 69 -0.69 30.02 9.27
N LEU A 70 -0.08 29.98 8.07
CA LEU A 70 1.32 30.30 7.80
C LEU A 70 1.42 31.51 6.84
N PRO A 71 1.26 32.75 7.35
CA PRO A 71 1.50 33.93 6.53
C PRO A 71 2.98 34.04 6.12
N ILE A 72 3.23 34.62 4.95
CA ILE A 72 4.58 34.86 4.44
C ILE A 72 5.29 35.84 5.38
N GLY A 73 6.32 35.38 6.10
CA GLY A 73 7.07 36.18 7.08
C GLY A 73 8.35 35.47 7.56
N GLU A 74 9.08 36.11 8.49
CA GLU A 74 10.40 35.64 8.96
C GLU A 74 10.36 34.56 10.04
N ASN A 75 9.17 34.08 10.43
CA ASN A 75 9.09 33.05 11.47
C ASN A 75 9.58 31.70 10.93
N PRO A 76 10.64 31.11 11.51
CA PRO A 76 11.16 29.83 11.05
C PRO A 76 10.15 28.72 11.30
N VAL A 77 10.09 27.79 10.36
CA VAL A 77 9.24 26.59 10.42
C VAL A 77 9.68 25.70 11.59
N ASN A 78 8.73 25.22 12.40
CA ASN A 78 9.03 24.33 13.52
C ASN A 78 9.59 22.97 13.02
N SER A 79 10.78 22.59 13.50
CA SER A 79 11.43 21.32 13.11
C SER A 79 10.68 20.09 13.59
N ASN A 80 9.90 20.18 14.70
CA ASN A 80 9.13 19.06 15.23
C ASN A 80 8.06 18.55 14.26
N ALA A 81 7.46 19.44 13.47
CA ALA A 81 6.48 19.07 12.46
C ALA A 81 7.07 18.15 11.38
N PHE A 82 8.32 18.38 10.98
CA PHE A 82 9.03 17.50 10.04
C PHE A 82 9.38 16.14 10.67
N LEU A 83 9.71 16.11 11.96
CA LEU A 83 9.91 14.86 12.69
C LEU A 83 8.61 14.04 12.76
N ALA A 84 7.47 14.69 12.99
CA ALA A 84 6.17 14.03 12.97
C ALA A 84 5.86 13.40 11.59
N LEU A 85 6.15 14.12 10.50
CA LEU A 85 5.98 13.61 9.14
C LEU A 85 6.88 12.41 8.83
N THR A 86 8.14 12.44 9.26
CA THR A 86 9.06 11.31 9.06
C THR A 86 8.65 10.08 9.87
N ARG A 87 8.13 10.25 11.09
CA ARG A 87 7.52 9.15 11.86
C ARG A 87 6.30 8.56 11.17
N ALA A 88 5.48 9.38 10.50
CA ALA A 88 4.32 8.93 9.75
C ALA A 88 4.69 8.02 8.55
N ALA A 89 5.95 8.00 8.10
CA ALA A 89 6.41 7.04 7.09
C ALA A 89 6.26 5.58 7.55
N GLY A 90 6.32 5.30 8.86
CA GLY A 90 6.07 3.96 9.41
C GLY A 90 4.66 3.43 9.13
N LEU A 91 3.68 4.33 8.94
CA LEU A 91 2.30 3.97 8.60
C LEU A 91 2.20 3.32 7.21
N ILE A 92 3.17 3.56 6.32
CA ILE A 92 3.21 2.90 5.00
C ILE A 92 3.26 1.38 5.17
N PHE A 93 4.19 0.88 5.99
CA PHE A 93 4.37 -0.54 6.20
C PHE A 93 3.24 -1.15 7.02
N LEU A 94 2.74 -0.42 8.03
CA LEU A 94 1.63 -0.88 8.87
C LEU A 94 0.37 -1.06 8.04
N ASN A 95 -0.05 -0.02 7.31
CA ASN A 95 -1.26 -0.05 6.49
C ASN A 95 -1.10 -0.96 5.26
N GLY A 96 0.08 -0.97 4.66
CA GLY A 96 0.39 -1.88 3.55
C GLY A 96 0.30 -3.34 3.97
N LEU A 97 0.83 -3.69 5.15
CA LEU A 97 0.71 -5.03 5.69
C LEU A 97 -0.72 -5.36 6.09
N MET A 98 -1.46 -4.46 6.74
CA MET A 98 -2.85 -4.68 7.14
C MET A 98 -3.75 -5.02 5.94
N LEU A 99 -3.60 -4.30 4.82
CA LEU A 99 -4.37 -4.58 3.60
C LEU A 99 -3.99 -5.95 3.01
N ALA A 100 -2.70 -6.30 3.02
CA ALA A 100 -2.22 -7.55 2.43
C ALA A 100 -2.41 -8.78 3.35
N LEU A 101 -2.58 -8.58 4.66
CA LEU A 101 -2.59 -9.61 5.70
C LEU A 101 -3.50 -10.82 5.40
N PRO A 102 -4.79 -10.66 5.04
CA PRO A 102 -5.65 -11.81 4.77
C PRO A 102 -5.18 -12.64 3.58
N ILE A 103 -4.61 -11.99 2.55
CA ILE A 103 -4.14 -12.68 1.35
C ILE A 103 -2.81 -13.37 1.61
N ILE A 104 -1.88 -12.68 2.29
CA ILE A 104 -0.56 -13.20 2.67
C ILE A 104 -0.71 -14.46 3.51
N THR A 105 -1.57 -14.42 4.53
CA THR A 105 -1.78 -15.56 5.45
C THR A 105 -2.33 -16.79 4.73
N LEU A 106 -3.33 -16.61 3.86
CA LEU A 106 -3.90 -17.70 3.05
C LEU A 106 -2.87 -18.27 2.06
N LEU A 107 -2.16 -17.41 1.33
CA LEU A 107 -1.12 -17.85 0.39
C LEU A 107 0.06 -18.52 1.11
N LEU A 108 0.41 -18.09 2.32
CA LEU A 108 1.40 -18.77 3.15
C LEU A 108 0.94 -20.19 3.50
N THR A 109 -0.33 -20.38 3.88
CA THR A 109 -0.89 -21.71 4.15
C THR A 109 -0.84 -22.61 2.91
N VAL A 110 -1.17 -22.07 1.72
CA VAL A 110 -1.08 -22.81 0.45
C VAL A 110 0.37 -23.22 0.16
N ASN A 111 1.33 -22.31 0.34
CA ASN A 111 2.76 -22.62 0.15
C ASN A 111 3.25 -23.70 1.14
N LEU A 112 2.79 -23.65 2.39
CA LEU A 112 3.12 -24.66 3.40
C LEU A 112 2.54 -26.04 3.02
N ALA A 113 1.29 -26.08 2.54
CA ALA A 113 0.64 -27.30 2.07
C ALA A 113 1.36 -27.91 0.86
N LEU A 114 1.79 -27.08 -0.10
CA LEU A 114 2.63 -27.50 -1.23
C LEU A 114 3.99 -28.04 -0.78
N GLY A 115 4.61 -27.40 0.22
CA GLY A 115 5.86 -27.88 0.81
C GLY A 115 5.72 -29.26 1.46
N LEU A 116 4.61 -29.53 2.16
CA LEU A 116 4.30 -30.84 2.72
C LEU A 116 4.04 -31.89 1.62
N LEU A 117 3.34 -31.52 0.55
CA LEU A 117 3.11 -32.39 -0.61
C LEU A 117 4.42 -32.79 -1.29
N ASN A 118 5.37 -31.86 -1.42
CA ASN A 118 6.68 -32.14 -2.01
C ASN A 118 7.47 -33.20 -1.21
N ARG A 119 7.28 -33.25 0.11
CA ARG A 119 7.87 -34.29 0.96
C ARG A 119 7.26 -35.67 0.72
N MET A 120 5.96 -35.73 0.41
CA MET A 120 5.23 -36.99 0.19
C MET A 120 5.36 -37.52 -1.24
N ALA A 121 5.42 -36.63 -2.22
CA ALA A 121 5.54 -36.94 -3.64
C ALA A 121 6.62 -36.07 -4.30
N PRO A 122 7.92 -36.41 -4.15
CA PRO A 122 9.04 -35.59 -4.66
C PRO A 122 9.09 -35.49 -6.19
N GLN A 123 8.31 -36.33 -6.88
CA GLN A 123 8.10 -36.26 -8.33
C GLN A 123 7.21 -35.06 -8.75
N LEU A 124 6.42 -34.50 -7.84
CA LEU A 124 5.63 -33.29 -8.08
C LEU A 124 6.53 -32.07 -7.89
N SER A 125 7.12 -31.58 -8.97
CA SER A 125 7.89 -30.34 -8.87
C SER A 125 6.97 -29.18 -8.45
N VAL A 126 7.29 -28.55 -7.32
CA VAL A 126 6.56 -27.41 -6.77
C VAL A 126 6.51 -26.25 -7.78
N PHE A 127 7.47 -26.17 -8.70
CA PHE A 127 7.43 -25.19 -9.78
C PHE A 127 6.35 -25.47 -10.83
N VAL A 128 6.08 -26.73 -11.18
CA VAL A 128 5.06 -27.08 -12.18
C VAL A 128 3.65 -26.91 -11.63
N ILE A 129 3.43 -27.20 -10.34
CA ILE A 129 2.07 -27.20 -9.74
C ILE A 129 1.83 -25.98 -8.87
N GLY A 130 2.84 -25.53 -8.14
CA GLY A 130 2.71 -24.47 -7.16
C GLY A 130 2.41 -23.12 -7.80
N PHE A 131 3.09 -22.74 -8.88
CA PHE A 131 2.88 -21.44 -9.51
C PHE A 131 1.47 -21.28 -10.12
N PRO A 132 0.93 -22.24 -10.92
CA PRO A 132 -0.45 -22.16 -11.37
C PRO A 132 -1.47 -22.13 -10.22
N LEU A 133 -1.20 -22.87 -9.13
CA LEU A 133 -2.08 -22.93 -7.97
C LEU A 133 -2.09 -21.61 -7.17
N THR A 134 -0.92 -21.07 -6.83
CA THR A 134 -0.83 -19.82 -6.06
C THR A 134 -1.35 -18.62 -6.86
N LEU A 135 -1.17 -18.62 -8.18
CA LEU A 135 -1.70 -17.58 -9.07
C LEU A 135 -3.23 -17.64 -9.12
N THR A 136 -3.82 -18.82 -9.36
CA THR A 136 -5.28 -18.98 -9.40
C THR A 136 -5.94 -18.65 -8.07
N VAL A 137 -5.38 -19.15 -6.96
CA VAL A 137 -5.86 -18.81 -5.61
C VAL A 137 -5.70 -17.32 -5.33
N GLY A 138 -4.56 -16.70 -5.67
CA GLY A 138 -4.33 -15.29 -5.43
C GLY A 138 -5.29 -14.37 -6.20
N ILE A 139 -5.58 -14.67 -7.47
CA ILE A 139 -6.59 -13.92 -8.25
C ILE A 139 -7.98 -14.10 -7.64
N LEU A 140 -8.35 -15.32 -7.25
CA LEU A 140 -9.66 -15.60 -6.63
C LEU A 140 -9.83 -14.86 -5.29
N LEU A 141 -8.80 -14.86 -4.45
CA LEU A 141 -8.79 -14.11 -3.19
C LEU A 141 -8.88 -12.61 -3.43
N MET A 142 -8.19 -12.09 -4.44
CA MET A 142 -8.29 -10.67 -4.77
C MET A 142 -9.68 -10.26 -5.23
N SER A 143 -10.32 -11.08 -6.06
CA SER A 143 -11.71 -10.86 -6.47
C SER A 143 -12.65 -10.80 -5.25
N LEU A 144 -12.47 -11.72 -4.30
CA LEU A 144 -13.29 -11.78 -3.09
C LEU A 144 -13.07 -10.59 -2.13
N LEU A 145 -11.83 -10.11 -2.02
CA LEU A 145 -11.44 -9.03 -1.12
C LEU A 145 -11.55 -7.63 -1.74
N MET A 146 -11.85 -7.53 -3.03
CA MET A 146 -12.03 -6.27 -3.74
C MET A 146 -13.00 -5.30 -3.04
N PRO A 147 -14.16 -5.73 -2.49
CA PRO A 147 -15.08 -4.83 -1.81
C PRO A 147 -14.52 -4.22 -0.53
N LEU A 148 -13.52 -4.87 0.10
CA LEU A 148 -12.90 -4.39 1.34
C LEU A 148 -11.91 -3.24 1.10
N ILE A 149 -11.41 -3.10 -0.14
CA ILE A 149 -10.43 -2.06 -0.49
C ILE A 149 -11.06 -0.67 -0.37
N ALA A 150 -12.32 -0.49 -0.78
CA ALA A 150 -13.00 0.80 -0.73
C ALA A 150 -13.11 1.40 0.69
N PRO A 151 -13.69 0.72 1.69
CA PRO A 151 -13.76 1.25 3.06
C PRO A 151 -12.38 1.38 3.71
N PHE A 152 -11.42 0.52 3.35
CA PHE A 152 -10.05 0.65 3.84
C PHE A 152 -9.37 1.91 3.30
N CYS A 153 -9.49 2.18 2.01
CA CYS A 153 -8.95 3.40 1.39
C CYS A 153 -9.59 4.66 1.97
N GLU A 154 -10.89 4.65 2.25
CA GLU A 154 -11.57 5.78 2.91
C GLU A 154 -10.96 6.06 4.30
N HIS A 155 -10.77 5.02 5.11
CA HIS A 155 -10.13 5.15 6.43
C HIS A 155 -8.70 5.68 6.33
N LEU A 156 -7.90 5.10 5.42
CA LEU A 156 -6.51 5.50 5.19
C LEU A 156 -6.38 6.96 4.73
N PHE A 157 -7.24 7.40 3.81
CA PHE A 157 -7.25 8.79 3.36
C PHE A 157 -7.65 9.72 4.50
N GLY A 158 -8.67 9.38 5.29
CA GLY A 158 -9.08 10.15 6.45
C GLY A 158 -7.98 10.30 7.50
N GLU A 159 -7.29 9.22 7.84
CA GLU A 159 -6.18 9.23 8.81
C GLU A 159 -5.05 10.17 8.35
N ILE A 160 -4.68 10.12 7.06
CA ILE A 160 -3.63 10.97 6.51
C ILE A 160 -4.08 12.43 6.42
N PHE A 161 -5.35 12.70 6.12
CA PHE A 161 -5.88 14.06 6.15
C PHE A 161 -5.85 14.64 7.57
N ASN A 162 -6.23 13.86 8.58
CA ASN A 162 -6.16 14.30 9.98
C ASN A 162 -4.71 14.59 10.39
N LEU A 163 -3.75 13.72 10.03
CA LEU A 163 -2.33 13.97 10.27
C LEU A 163 -1.84 15.25 9.59
N LEU A 164 -2.28 15.52 8.36
CA LEU A 164 -1.95 16.76 7.67
C LEU A 164 -2.54 17.98 8.38
N ALA A 165 -3.79 17.90 8.85
CA ALA A 165 -4.45 18.98 9.57
C ALA A 165 -3.71 19.30 10.88
N ASP A 166 -3.36 18.26 11.65
CA ASP A 166 -2.62 18.39 12.90
C ASP A 166 -1.26 19.05 12.66
N ILE A 167 -0.49 18.55 11.70
CA ILE A 167 0.83 19.10 11.35
C ILE A 167 0.72 20.57 10.91
N VAL A 168 -0.26 20.91 10.07
CA VAL A 168 -0.49 22.29 9.61
C VAL A 168 -0.87 23.21 10.78
N SER A 169 -1.65 22.71 11.74
CA SER A 169 -2.04 23.48 12.93
C SER A 169 -0.92 23.65 13.96
N GLU A 170 0.03 22.71 14.00
CA GLU A 170 1.15 22.69 14.95
C GLU A 170 2.35 23.49 14.44
N LEU A 171 2.54 23.57 13.12
CA LEU A 171 3.56 24.40 12.46
C LEU A 171 3.66 25.87 12.93
N PRO A 172 2.54 26.61 13.14
CA PRO A 172 2.59 27.99 13.63
C PRO A 172 2.79 28.10 15.16
N ARG A 173 2.65 27.01 15.92
CA ARG A 173 2.83 27.00 17.37
C ARG A 173 4.29 26.70 17.70
N LYS A 174 4.93 27.64 18.42
CA LYS A 174 6.28 27.47 18.99
C LYS A 174 6.29 26.39 20.06
#